data_AF-A0A9P9LPK7-F1
#
_entry.id   AF-A0A9P9LPK7-F1
#
_cell.length_a   1.000
_cell.length_b   1.000
_cell.length_c   1.000
_cell.angle_alpha   90.00
_cell.angle_beta   90.00
_cell.angle_gamma   90.00
#
_symmetry.space_group_name_H-M   'P 1'
#
loop_
_entity.id
_entity.type
_entity.pdbx_description
1 polymer ?
#
loop_
_entity_poly.entity_id
_entity_poly.type
_entity_poly.pdbx_seq_one_letter_code
_entity_poly.pdbx_strand_id
1 'polypeptide(L)'
;MPILRSLELTDYDIDRRQIRKATLFQQLEDDEVMFRNMIHPMRWEDSRVRGWGRPAMGILFSLPIAIHKAGIYLTNLDIQISPPEDFSPLAPTEADLCDLKASMKQMKFFNFWIRGREASFWPRRPVDEVKHVVKYESALLDTANLRRISLDVHCLWDENMPPRLSLLKPRPWPQLRSFSLWGVPAHYTELAQILDGREKPITFVNLRDTHLISGTWADILDLLRNTYMGCTSLEYPTGAECDTLSDEDRKRIFLSSVGLDHLVVRSLAERYIARLVATNPLRDLAGDMEDAE
;
A
#
# COMPACT_ATOMS: atom_id res chain seq x y z
N MET A 1 -15.98 17.47 25.01
CA MET A 1 -16.45 16.21 24.38
C MET A 1 -15.33 15.69 23.49
N PRO A 2 -14.89 14.43 23.61
CA PRO A 2 -13.87 13.88 22.74
C PRO A 2 -14.46 13.71 21.34
N ILE A 3 -14.04 14.55 20.39
CA ILE A 3 -14.43 14.43 18.99
C ILE A 3 -13.54 13.33 18.40
N LEU A 4 -14.00 12.09 18.43
CA LEU A 4 -13.28 10.98 17.80
C LEU A 4 -13.24 11.25 16.27
N ARG A 5 -12.07 11.61 15.74
CA ARG A 5 -11.85 11.92 14.30
C ARG A 5 -10.97 10.88 13.58
N SER A 6 -10.73 9.76 14.24
CA SER A 6 -9.91 8.65 13.75
C SER A 6 -10.73 7.37 13.85
N LEU A 7 -10.75 6.57 12.78
CA LEU A 7 -11.28 5.22 12.78
C LEU A 7 -10.15 4.27 12.42
N GLU A 8 -9.94 3.26 13.27
CA GLU A 8 -8.93 2.22 13.09
C GLU A 8 -9.63 0.86 13.05
N LEU A 9 -9.40 0.11 11.97
CA LEU A 9 -9.96 -1.21 11.74
C LEU A 9 -8.79 -2.16 11.52
N THR A 10 -8.40 -2.87 12.58
CA THR A 10 -7.28 -3.81 12.52
C THR A 10 -7.71 -5.22 12.93
N ASP A 11 -7.33 -6.23 12.16
CA ASP A 11 -7.30 -7.62 12.60
C ASP A 11 -5.87 -8.07 12.94
N TYR A 12 -4.90 -7.18 12.70
CA TYR A 12 -3.51 -7.37 13.04
C TYR A 12 -3.30 -6.93 14.48
N ASP A 13 -2.75 -7.83 15.28
CA ASP A 13 -2.31 -7.50 16.62
C ASP A 13 -1.14 -6.50 16.51
N ILE A 14 -1.39 -5.24 16.88
CA ILE A 14 -0.39 -4.16 16.88
C ILE A 14 0.74 -4.50 17.87
N ASP A 15 0.48 -5.39 18.84
CA ASP A 15 1.44 -5.75 19.87
C ASP A 15 2.28 -6.99 19.54
N ARG A 16 3.00 -6.93 18.40
CA ARG A 16 4.05 -7.93 18.04
C ARG A 16 5.11 -8.14 19.13
N ARG A 17 5.16 -7.30 20.17
CA ARG A 17 6.16 -7.36 21.24
C ARG A 17 5.66 -7.96 22.55
N GLN A 18 4.35 -8.09 22.79
CA GLN A 18 3.85 -8.53 24.10
C GLN A 18 3.13 -9.88 24.13
N ILE A 19 2.65 -10.42 23.00
CA ILE A 19 1.89 -11.67 23.03
C ILE A 19 2.59 -12.73 22.18
N ARG A 20 3.53 -13.46 22.79
CA ARG A 20 3.90 -14.79 22.26
C ARG A 20 2.65 -15.66 22.39
N LYS A 21 1.99 -15.96 21.26
CA LYS A 21 0.97 -17.04 21.23
C LYS A 21 1.63 -18.27 21.84
N ALA A 22 1.02 -18.81 22.89
CA ALA A 22 1.58 -19.99 23.57
C ALA A 22 1.69 -21.13 22.55
N THR A 23 2.75 -21.93 22.64
CA THR A 23 2.93 -23.06 21.73
C THR A 23 1.79 -24.05 21.89
N LEU A 24 1.57 -24.90 20.88
CA LEU A 24 0.53 -25.92 20.94
C LEU A 24 0.73 -26.87 22.14
N PHE A 25 1.98 -27.11 22.55
CA PHE A 25 2.33 -27.85 23.77
C PHE A 25 1.91 -27.11 25.04
N GLN A 26 2.18 -25.81 25.15
CA GLN A 26 1.75 -24.99 26.30
C GLN A 26 0.22 -24.89 26.40
N GLN A 27 -0.49 -24.95 25.28
CA GLN A 27 -1.96 -24.98 25.27
C GLN A 27 -2.53 -26.33 25.72
N LEU A 28 -1.82 -27.43 25.50
CA LEU A 28 -2.26 -28.76 25.91
C LEU A 28 -1.96 -29.06 27.39
N GLU A 29 -1.00 -28.35 27.98
CA GLU A 29 -0.57 -28.52 29.38
C GLU A 29 -1.31 -27.59 30.36
N ASP A 30 -1.95 -26.52 29.87
CA ASP A 30 -2.59 -25.50 30.71
C ASP A 30 -3.91 -25.00 30.08
N ASP A 31 -5.02 -25.40 30.71
CA ASP A 31 -6.39 -25.06 30.29
C ASP A 31 -6.66 -23.55 30.33
N GLU A 32 -6.05 -22.79 31.25
CA GLU A 32 -6.19 -21.33 31.28
C GLU A 32 -5.46 -20.69 30.09
N VAL A 33 -4.30 -21.21 29.73
CA VAL A 33 -3.56 -20.78 28.53
C VAL A 33 -4.33 -21.14 27.27
N MET A 34 -4.95 -22.31 27.20
CA MET A 34 -5.85 -22.69 26.10
C MET A 34 -7.03 -21.72 26.00
N PHE A 35 -7.78 -21.53 27.09
CA PHE A 35 -8.95 -20.66 27.12
C PHE A 35 -8.59 -19.22 26.74
N ARG A 36 -7.49 -18.70 27.31
CA ARG A 36 -6.97 -17.38 26.96
C ARG A 36 -6.67 -17.29 25.47
N ASN A 37 -6.03 -18.31 24.87
CA ASN A 37 -5.78 -18.32 23.41
C ASN A 37 -7.05 -18.44 22.57
N MET A 38 -8.10 -19.12 23.04
CA MET A 38 -9.38 -19.24 22.34
C MET A 38 -10.15 -17.91 22.26
N ILE A 39 -9.98 -17.02 23.24
CA ILE A 39 -10.64 -15.70 23.27
C ILE A 39 -9.81 -14.59 22.60
N HIS A 40 -8.60 -14.89 22.11
CA HIS A 40 -7.80 -13.88 21.42
C HIS A 40 -8.45 -13.47 20.09
N PRO A 41 -8.40 -12.17 19.73
CA PRO A 41 -8.78 -11.71 18.41
C PRO A 41 -8.08 -12.53 17.32
N MET A 42 -8.86 -12.96 16.34
CA MET A 42 -8.39 -13.79 15.24
C MET A 42 -8.28 -12.94 13.98
N ARG A 43 -7.18 -13.11 13.24
CA ARG A 43 -7.03 -12.56 11.89
C ARG A 43 -8.06 -13.18 10.94
N TRP A 44 -8.53 -12.42 9.97
CA TRP A 44 -9.40 -12.91 8.92
C TRP A 44 -8.78 -14.07 8.15
N GLU A 45 -7.46 -14.02 7.93
CA GLU A 45 -6.65 -15.11 7.39
C GLU A 45 -6.73 -16.38 8.24
N ASP A 46 -6.55 -16.28 9.56
CA ASP A 46 -6.57 -17.43 10.45
C ASP A 46 -7.98 -18.06 10.47
N SER A 47 -9.04 -17.23 10.43
CA SER A 47 -10.44 -17.70 10.29
C SER A 47 -10.66 -18.46 8.99
N ARG A 48 -10.13 -17.93 7.86
CA ARG A 48 -10.18 -18.59 6.55
C ARG A 48 -9.48 -19.95 6.58
N VAL A 49 -8.22 -19.99 7.01
CA VAL A 49 -7.40 -21.22 7.04
C VAL A 49 -8.06 -22.31 7.86
N ARG A 50 -8.80 -21.93 8.91
CA ARG A 50 -9.49 -22.87 9.80
C ARG A 50 -10.94 -23.16 9.40
N GLY A 51 -11.47 -22.50 8.37
CA GLY A 51 -12.86 -22.63 7.93
C GLY A 51 -13.88 -22.12 8.96
N TRP A 52 -13.51 -21.17 9.82
CA TRP A 52 -14.35 -20.68 10.93
C TRP A 52 -15.36 -19.60 10.54
N GLY A 53 -15.43 -19.27 9.25
CA GLY A 53 -16.38 -18.33 8.70
C GLY A 53 -15.71 -17.18 7.96
N ARG A 54 -16.56 -16.36 7.31
CA ARG A 54 -16.14 -15.22 6.51
C ARG A 54 -16.09 -13.95 7.36
N PRO A 55 -15.05 -13.12 7.23
CA PRO A 55 -15.00 -11.84 7.92
C PRO A 55 -16.12 -10.90 7.46
N ALA A 56 -16.60 -10.07 8.37
CA ALA A 56 -17.68 -9.11 8.10
C ALA A 56 -17.17 -7.89 7.31
N MET A 57 -16.72 -8.10 6.07
CA MET A 57 -16.16 -7.06 5.17
C MET A 57 -17.08 -5.83 4.99
N GLY A 58 -18.40 -6.02 5.07
CA GLY A 58 -19.37 -4.92 4.97
C GLY A 58 -19.18 -3.84 6.04
N ILE A 59 -18.48 -4.16 7.14
CA ILE A 59 -18.13 -3.20 8.18
C ILE A 59 -17.21 -2.08 7.66
N LEU A 60 -16.40 -2.36 6.64
CA LEU A 60 -15.40 -1.43 6.11
C LEU A 60 -16.03 -0.18 5.48
N PHE A 61 -17.21 -0.30 4.85
CA PHE A 61 -17.95 0.86 4.33
C PHE A 61 -19.12 1.29 5.23
N SER A 62 -19.79 0.36 5.93
CA SER A 62 -20.93 0.73 6.76
C SER A 62 -20.55 1.56 7.99
N LEU A 63 -19.40 1.31 8.62
CA LEU A 63 -18.96 2.11 9.78
C LEU A 63 -18.65 3.57 9.41
N PRO A 64 -17.81 3.88 8.41
CA PRO A 64 -17.59 5.27 8.00
C PRO A 64 -18.87 6.01 7.66
N ILE A 65 -19.82 5.33 6.97
CA ILE A 65 -21.12 5.90 6.62
C ILE A 65 -21.96 6.19 7.87
N ALA A 66 -22.03 5.24 8.82
CA ALA A 66 -22.80 5.41 10.06
C ALA A 66 -22.24 6.54 10.93
N ILE A 67 -20.90 6.64 11.04
CA ILE A 67 -20.22 7.73 11.76
C ILE A 67 -20.56 9.09 11.13
N HIS A 68 -20.53 9.17 9.80
CA HIS A 68 -20.93 10.38 9.09
C HIS A 68 -22.41 10.74 9.32
N LYS A 69 -23.32 9.75 9.29
CA LYS A 69 -24.75 9.97 9.59
C LYS A 69 -24.99 10.43 11.03
N ALA A 70 -24.08 10.11 11.96
CA ALA A 70 -24.08 10.64 13.33
C ALA A 70 -23.51 12.08 13.43
N GLY A 71 -23.15 12.72 12.32
CA GLY A 71 -22.63 14.09 12.27
C GLY A 71 -21.12 14.19 12.55
N ILE A 72 -20.40 13.07 12.54
CA ILE A 72 -18.96 13.04 12.79
C ILE A 72 -18.21 12.93 11.47
N TYR A 73 -17.22 13.81 11.29
CA TYR A 73 -16.33 13.78 10.12
C TYR A 73 -14.99 13.15 10.47
N LEU A 74 -14.67 12.04 9.82
CA LEU A 74 -13.37 11.38 9.96
C LEU A 74 -12.28 12.20 9.28
N THR A 75 -11.14 12.30 9.97
CA THR A 75 -9.90 12.90 9.43
C THR A 75 -8.80 11.88 9.22
N ASN A 76 -8.90 10.73 9.89
CA ASN A 76 -8.02 9.58 9.74
C ASN A 76 -8.86 8.31 9.59
N LEU A 77 -8.49 7.48 8.62
CA LEU A 77 -9.01 6.13 8.45
C LEU A 77 -7.82 5.20 8.24
N ASP A 78 -7.65 4.28 9.17
CA ASP A 78 -6.61 3.27 9.15
C ASP A 78 -7.24 1.87 9.10
N ILE A 79 -7.01 1.15 8.02
CA ILE A 79 -7.51 -0.20 7.81
C ILE A 79 -6.28 -1.10 7.65
N GLN A 80 -6.08 -2.02 8.59
CA GLN A 80 -4.98 -2.99 8.59
C GLN A 80 -5.54 -4.39 8.80
N ILE A 81 -5.83 -5.05 7.71
CA ILE A 81 -6.54 -6.33 7.72
C ILE A 81 -5.71 -7.40 7.03
N SER A 82 -5.88 -8.65 7.41
CA SER A 82 -5.36 -9.77 6.63
C SER A 82 -6.28 -10.06 5.43
N PRO A 83 -5.74 -10.58 4.31
CA PRO A 83 -6.53 -10.77 3.10
C PRO A 83 -7.71 -11.72 3.35
N PRO A 84 -8.96 -11.31 3.09
CA PRO A 84 -10.13 -12.17 3.20
C PRO A 84 -10.11 -13.26 2.12
N GLU A 85 -10.98 -14.25 2.25
CA GLU A 85 -11.19 -15.25 1.20
C GLU A 85 -11.79 -14.64 -0.07
N ASP A 86 -12.65 -13.63 0.08
CA ASP A 86 -13.43 -13.01 -0.99
C ASP A 86 -13.64 -11.50 -0.71
N PHE A 87 -13.28 -10.64 -1.66
CA PHE A 87 -13.55 -9.20 -1.66
C PHE A 87 -14.86 -8.82 -2.36
N SER A 88 -15.63 -9.76 -2.91
CA SER A 88 -16.96 -9.47 -3.49
C SER A 88 -17.91 -8.73 -2.53
N PRO A 89 -17.88 -8.96 -1.20
CA PRO A 89 -18.63 -8.14 -0.25
C PRO A 89 -18.20 -6.67 -0.19
N LEU A 90 -17.03 -6.29 -0.73
CA LEU A 90 -16.61 -4.91 -0.97
C LEU A 90 -17.11 -4.37 -2.31
N ALA A 91 -18.18 -4.91 -2.88
CA ALA A 91 -18.88 -4.31 -4.00
C ALA A 91 -19.93 -3.30 -3.48
N PRO A 92 -19.56 -2.02 -3.22
CA PRO A 92 -20.53 -1.03 -2.77
C PRO A 92 -21.57 -0.81 -3.86
N THR A 93 -22.83 -0.61 -3.45
CA THR A 93 -23.86 -0.08 -4.35
C THR A 93 -23.53 1.36 -4.75
N GLU A 94 -24.17 1.89 -5.78
CA GLU A 94 -24.01 3.32 -6.13
C GLU A 94 -24.43 4.24 -4.98
N ALA A 95 -25.43 3.84 -4.19
CA ALA A 95 -25.83 4.57 -2.98
C ALA A 95 -24.73 4.54 -1.92
N ASP A 96 -24.12 3.37 -1.67
CA ASP A 96 -22.99 3.24 -0.74
C ASP A 96 -21.80 4.09 -1.18
N LEU A 97 -21.50 4.12 -2.49
CA LEU A 97 -20.43 4.94 -3.04
C LEU A 97 -20.67 6.44 -2.80
N CYS A 98 -21.90 6.92 -3.00
CA CYS A 98 -22.26 8.31 -2.72
C CYS A 98 -22.13 8.66 -1.23
N ASP A 99 -22.65 7.80 -0.34
CA ASP A 99 -22.57 7.99 1.10
C ASP A 99 -21.11 7.93 1.60
N LEU A 100 -20.32 7.00 1.06
CA LEU A 100 -18.92 6.84 1.40
C LEU A 100 -18.11 8.08 0.99
N LYS A 101 -18.24 8.56 -0.25
CA LYS A 101 -17.62 9.81 -0.70
C LYS A 101 -18.00 10.99 0.20
N ALA A 102 -19.26 11.09 0.59
CA ALA A 102 -19.71 12.14 1.50
C ALA A 102 -19.02 12.06 2.88
N SER A 103 -18.87 10.84 3.43
CA SER A 103 -18.20 10.59 4.70
C SER A 103 -16.70 10.95 4.70
N MET A 104 -16.08 10.96 3.53
CA MET A 104 -14.62 11.13 3.36
C MET A 104 -14.20 12.58 3.07
N LYS A 105 -15.14 13.52 2.95
CA LYS A 105 -14.87 14.93 2.58
C LYS A 105 -13.80 15.62 3.43
N GLN A 106 -13.65 15.25 4.71
CA GLN A 106 -12.67 15.83 5.64
C GLN A 106 -11.45 14.93 5.88
N MET A 107 -11.33 13.84 5.12
CA MET A 107 -10.25 12.87 5.27
C MET A 107 -8.91 13.50 4.94
N LYS A 108 -7.92 13.30 5.81
CA LYS A 108 -6.54 13.81 5.67
C LYS A 108 -5.53 12.70 5.60
N PHE A 109 -5.79 11.59 6.29
CA PHE A 109 -4.89 10.46 6.40
C PHE A 109 -5.66 9.20 6.06
N PHE A 110 -5.19 8.49 5.04
CA PHE A 110 -5.76 7.22 4.63
C PHE A 110 -4.68 6.15 4.62
N ASN A 111 -4.91 5.07 5.35
CA ASN A 111 -4.09 3.88 5.35
C ASN A 111 -4.97 2.67 5.04
N PHE A 112 -4.60 1.91 4.01
CA PHE A 112 -5.29 0.69 3.62
C PHE A 112 -4.27 -0.40 3.32
N TRP A 113 -4.04 -1.23 4.33
CA TRP A 113 -3.07 -2.31 4.31
C TRP A 113 -3.78 -3.64 4.39
N ILE A 114 -3.60 -4.44 3.36
CA ILE A 114 -4.03 -5.83 3.34
C ILE A 114 -2.80 -6.71 3.51
N ARG A 115 -2.50 -7.11 4.75
CA ARG A 115 -1.27 -7.82 5.12
C ARG A 115 -1.52 -9.27 5.48
N GLY A 116 -1.13 -10.17 4.60
CA GLY A 116 -1.18 -11.60 4.85
C GLY A 116 0.12 -12.14 5.46
N ARG A 117 0.18 -13.45 5.62
CA ARG A 117 1.46 -14.18 5.48
C ARG A 117 2.01 -14.00 4.06
N GLU A 118 3.22 -14.51 3.82
CA GLU A 118 3.96 -14.38 2.55
C GLU A 118 3.06 -14.46 1.29
N ALA A 119 3.36 -13.63 0.28
CA ALA A 119 2.54 -13.47 -0.93
C ALA A 119 2.22 -14.80 -1.63
N SER A 120 3.13 -15.78 -1.54
CA SER A 120 3.00 -17.15 -2.05
C SER A 120 1.83 -17.96 -1.46
N PHE A 121 1.23 -17.54 -0.33
CA PHE A 121 0.09 -18.23 0.30
C PHE A 121 -1.28 -17.80 -0.25
N TRP A 122 -1.32 -16.84 -1.16
CA TRP A 122 -2.59 -16.25 -1.62
C TRP A 122 -2.93 -16.68 -3.04
N PRO A 123 -4.14 -17.24 -3.26
CA PRO A 123 -4.56 -17.59 -4.59
C PRO A 123 -4.69 -16.32 -5.42
N ARG A 124 -4.43 -16.45 -6.73
CA ARG A 124 -4.71 -15.40 -7.70
C ARG A 124 -6.15 -14.92 -7.57
N ARG A 125 -6.33 -13.61 -7.48
CA ARG A 125 -7.66 -12.98 -7.42
C ARG A 125 -8.24 -12.82 -8.83
N PRO A 126 -9.52 -13.17 -9.05
CA PRO A 126 -10.26 -12.77 -10.23
C PRO A 126 -10.23 -11.25 -10.43
N VAL A 127 -10.11 -10.81 -11.68
CA VAL A 127 -10.05 -9.38 -12.02
C VAL A 127 -11.30 -8.63 -11.54
N ASP A 128 -12.47 -9.27 -11.58
CA ASP A 128 -13.72 -8.65 -11.12
C ASP A 128 -13.74 -8.42 -9.60
N GLU A 129 -13.10 -9.30 -8.83
CA GLU A 129 -12.92 -9.12 -7.38
C GLU A 129 -12.01 -7.91 -7.10
N VAL A 130 -10.91 -7.77 -7.84
CA VAL A 130 -9.99 -6.62 -7.73
C VAL A 130 -10.70 -5.30 -8.09
N LYS A 131 -11.59 -5.31 -9.09
CA LYS A 131 -12.38 -4.11 -9.45
C LYS A 131 -13.25 -3.60 -8.29
N HIS A 132 -13.73 -4.48 -7.42
CA HIS A 132 -14.49 -4.07 -6.22
C HIS A 132 -13.61 -3.27 -5.26
N VAL A 133 -12.39 -3.76 -5.01
CA VAL A 133 -11.38 -3.05 -4.19
C VAL A 133 -11.05 -1.68 -4.80
N VAL A 134 -10.82 -1.62 -6.11
CA VAL A 134 -10.55 -0.35 -6.83
C VAL A 134 -11.70 0.65 -6.65
N LYS A 135 -12.95 0.20 -6.83
CA LYS A 135 -14.13 1.07 -6.66
C LYS A 135 -14.25 1.61 -5.24
N TYR A 136 -14.05 0.74 -4.26
CA TYR A 136 -14.06 1.08 -2.84
C TYR A 136 -12.96 2.09 -2.50
N GLU A 137 -11.71 1.81 -2.85
CA GLU A 137 -10.56 2.70 -2.62
C GLU A 137 -10.76 4.05 -3.30
N SER A 138 -11.24 4.06 -4.55
CA SER A 138 -11.52 5.29 -5.30
C SER A 138 -12.55 6.19 -4.60
N ALA A 139 -13.53 5.61 -3.90
CA ALA A 139 -14.51 6.36 -3.14
C ALA A 139 -13.94 6.92 -1.83
N LEU A 140 -13.03 6.19 -1.18
CA LEU A 140 -12.36 6.64 0.03
C LEU A 140 -11.37 7.79 -0.22
N LEU A 141 -10.70 7.73 -1.37
CA LEU A 141 -9.75 8.74 -1.80
C LEU A 141 -10.41 9.97 -2.43
N ASP A 142 -11.75 10.02 -2.48
CA ASP A 142 -12.52 11.11 -3.07
C ASP A 142 -12.60 12.34 -2.16
N THR A 143 -11.46 13.00 -1.96
CA THR A 143 -11.36 14.21 -1.15
C THR A 143 -10.16 15.06 -1.57
N ALA A 144 -10.30 16.38 -1.51
CA ALA A 144 -9.22 17.32 -1.78
C ALA A 144 -8.28 17.53 -0.57
N ASN A 145 -8.67 17.04 0.61
CA ASN A 145 -7.99 17.32 1.88
C ASN A 145 -6.90 16.29 2.24
N LEU A 146 -6.65 15.30 1.38
CA LEU A 146 -5.65 14.26 1.62
C LEU A 146 -4.26 14.85 1.78
N ARG A 147 -3.59 14.44 2.86
CA ARG A 147 -2.22 14.80 3.24
C ARG A 147 -1.30 13.58 3.22
N ARG A 148 -1.86 12.40 3.52
CA ARG A 148 -1.14 11.13 3.48
C ARG A 148 -2.01 10.03 2.89
N ILE A 149 -1.42 9.25 1.99
CA ILE A 149 -1.98 8.01 1.45
C ILE A 149 -0.98 6.90 1.73
N SER A 150 -1.44 5.77 2.24
CA SER A 150 -0.62 4.57 2.27
C SER A 150 -1.46 3.36 1.88
N LEU A 151 -1.01 2.66 0.85
CA LEU A 151 -1.69 1.53 0.25
C LEU A 151 -0.73 0.35 0.26
N ASP A 152 -1.21 -0.80 0.74
CA ASP A 152 -0.48 -2.06 0.71
C ASP A 152 -1.43 -3.16 0.26
N VAL A 153 -1.22 -3.62 -0.98
CA VAL A 153 -2.17 -4.46 -1.72
C VAL A 153 -1.45 -5.57 -2.49
N HIS A 154 -0.24 -5.94 -2.05
CA HIS A 154 0.55 -7.08 -2.56
C HIS A 154 -0.25 -8.38 -2.63
N CYS A 155 -1.24 -8.59 -1.75
CA CYS A 155 -2.04 -9.80 -1.70
C CYS A 155 -3.06 -9.93 -2.85
N LEU A 156 -3.24 -8.89 -3.67
CA LEU A 156 -4.25 -8.88 -4.73
C LEU A 156 -3.76 -9.54 -6.03
N TRP A 157 -2.45 -9.77 -6.19
CA TRP A 157 -1.90 -10.46 -7.35
C TRP A 157 -0.63 -11.24 -7.04
N ASP A 158 -0.25 -12.04 -8.02
CA ASP A 158 1.00 -12.79 -8.04
C ASP A 158 2.13 -11.87 -8.54
N GLU A 159 3.27 -11.88 -7.87
CA GLU A 159 4.49 -11.16 -8.27
C GLU A 159 4.92 -11.53 -9.70
N ASN A 160 4.65 -12.76 -10.13
CA ASN A 160 5.00 -13.25 -11.48
C ASN A 160 4.02 -12.80 -12.57
N MET A 161 2.84 -12.29 -12.19
CA MET A 161 1.81 -11.83 -13.12
C MET A 161 1.12 -10.58 -12.59
N PRO A 162 1.80 -9.42 -12.62
CA PRO A 162 1.24 -8.18 -12.11
C PRO A 162 -0.03 -7.77 -12.89
N PRO A 163 -0.96 -7.04 -12.25
CA PRO A 163 -2.20 -6.66 -12.88
C PRO A 163 -1.95 -5.61 -13.94
N ARG A 164 -2.66 -5.73 -15.08
CA ARG A 164 -2.77 -4.67 -16.08
C ARG A 164 -3.83 -3.62 -15.72
N LEU A 165 -4.31 -3.65 -14.48
CA LEU A 165 -5.32 -2.74 -13.96
C LEU A 165 -4.65 -1.83 -12.95
N SER A 166 -4.63 -0.53 -13.22
CA SER A 166 -4.20 0.44 -12.22
C SER A 166 -5.21 0.49 -11.07
N LEU A 167 -4.68 0.52 -9.85
CA LEU A 167 -5.47 0.78 -8.65
C LEU A 167 -5.57 2.28 -8.35
N LEU A 168 -4.63 3.07 -8.86
CA LEU A 168 -4.60 4.51 -8.62
C LEU A 168 -5.49 5.22 -9.62
N LYS A 169 -6.47 5.96 -9.10
CA LYS A 169 -7.21 6.95 -9.88
C LYS A 169 -6.85 8.35 -9.38
N PRO A 170 -5.74 8.93 -9.86
CA PRO A 170 -5.29 10.22 -9.38
C PRO A 170 -6.36 11.28 -9.55
N ARG A 171 -6.37 12.16 -8.57
CA ARG A 171 -7.17 13.37 -8.53
C ARG A 171 -6.28 14.49 -7.98
N PRO A 172 -6.62 15.76 -8.20
CA PRO A 172 -5.87 16.84 -7.58
C PRO A 172 -5.95 16.74 -6.06
N TRP A 173 -4.84 16.31 -5.44
CA TRP A 173 -4.64 16.30 -3.99
C TRP A 173 -3.67 17.41 -3.59
N PRO A 174 -4.09 18.69 -3.61
CA PRO A 174 -3.19 19.84 -3.44
C PRO A 174 -2.47 19.85 -2.08
N GLN A 175 -3.06 19.20 -1.07
CA GLN A 175 -2.49 19.11 0.28
C GLN A 175 -1.61 17.89 0.51
N LEU A 176 -1.47 16.97 -0.46
CA LEU A 176 -0.76 15.71 -0.26
C LEU A 176 0.74 15.95 -0.04
N ARG A 177 1.24 15.44 1.09
CA ARG A 177 2.63 15.59 1.57
C ARG A 177 3.41 14.29 1.47
N SER A 178 2.73 13.17 1.62
CA SER A 178 3.36 11.86 1.72
C SER A 178 2.51 10.80 1.07
N PHE A 179 3.11 9.91 0.30
CA PHE A 179 2.42 8.70 -0.14
C PHE A 179 3.33 7.49 -0.13
N SER A 180 2.73 6.33 0.15
CA SER A 180 3.42 5.04 0.25
C SER A 180 2.61 3.99 -0.49
N LEU A 181 3.18 3.39 -1.53
CA LEU A 181 2.51 2.44 -2.40
C LEU A 181 3.29 1.13 -2.38
N TRP A 182 2.64 0.07 -1.88
CA TRP A 182 3.25 -1.23 -1.64
C TRP A 182 2.52 -2.27 -2.44
N GLY A 183 3.21 -2.83 -3.44
CA GLY A 183 2.57 -3.66 -4.44
C GLY A 183 1.39 -2.90 -5.03
N VAL A 184 1.58 -1.77 -5.70
CA VAL A 184 0.49 -1.05 -6.40
C VAL A 184 0.85 -0.96 -7.88
N PRO A 185 -0.03 -1.34 -8.83
CA PRO A 185 0.21 -1.18 -10.24
C PRO A 185 -0.26 0.21 -10.63
N ALA A 186 0.57 0.95 -11.36
CA ALA A 186 0.27 2.31 -11.75
C ALA A 186 0.80 2.61 -13.15
N HIS A 187 0.17 3.56 -13.83
CA HIS A 187 0.73 4.18 -15.02
C HIS A 187 1.65 5.34 -14.64
N TYR A 188 2.66 5.63 -15.47
CA TYR A 188 3.49 6.83 -15.31
C TYR A 188 2.67 8.11 -15.18
N THR A 189 1.65 8.28 -16.04
CA THR A 189 0.80 9.48 -16.04
C THR A 189 0.06 9.65 -14.72
N GLU A 190 -0.29 8.56 -14.04
CA GLU A 190 -0.97 8.59 -12.76
C GLU A 190 -0.03 9.03 -11.65
N LEU A 191 1.17 8.45 -11.58
CA LEU A 191 2.21 8.88 -10.66
C LEU A 191 2.63 10.32 -10.92
N ALA A 192 2.69 10.74 -12.18
CA ALA A 192 3.03 12.11 -12.56
C ALA A 192 1.96 13.10 -12.10
N GLN A 193 0.67 12.81 -12.32
CA GLN A 193 -0.42 13.64 -11.80
C GLN A 193 -0.43 13.73 -10.28
N ILE A 194 -0.04 12.65 -9.60
CA ILE A 194 0.20 12.70 -8.17
C ILE A 194 1.33 13.70 -7.95
N LEU A 195 2.52 13.51 -8.49
CA LEU A 195 3.72 14.29 -8.17
C LEU A 195 3.65 15.79 -8.57
N ASP A 196 3.02 16.11 -9.69
CA ASP A 196 2.94 17.44 -10.29
C ASP A 196 1.75 18.28 -9.78
N GLY A 197 1.82 19.60 -9.98
CA GLY A 197 0.66 20.50 -9.77
C GLY A 197 0.29 20.80 -8.32
N ARG A 198 1.23 20.65 -7.37
CA ARG A 198 0.97 20.88 -5.94
C ARG A 198 1.44 22.24 -5.46
N GLU A 199 0.69 22.83 -4.52
CA GLU A 199 1.07 24.10 -3.85
C GLU A 199 2.32 23.98 -2.98
N LYS A 200 2.60 22.76 -2.51
CA LYS A 200 3.65 22.50 -1.54
C LYS A 200 4.29 21.15 -1.87
N PRO A 201 5.61 21.00 -1.65
CA PRO A 201 6.36 19.82 -2.06
C PRO A 201 5.97 18.57 -1.25
N ILE A 202 6.29 17.43 -1.83
CA ILE A 202 6.15 16.11 -1.22
C ILE A 202 7.37 15.87 -0.35
N THR A 203 7.13 15.50 0.90
CA THR A 203 8.17 15.26 1.89
C THR A 203 8.50 13.78 2.04
N PHE A 204 7.62 12.88 1.60
CA PHE A 204 7.84 11.45 1.69
C PHE A 204 7.24 10.69 0.51
N VAL A 205 8.06 9.90 -0.17
CA VAL A 205 7.63 8.98 -1.23
C VAL A 205 8.17 7.60 -0.90
N ASN A 206 7.29 6.60 -0.87
CA ASN A 206 7.72 5.22 -0.74
C ASN A 206 7.03 4.39 -1.83
N LEU A 207 7.82 3.82 -2.73
CA LEU A 207 7.36 2.95 -3.79
C LEU A 207 8.04 1.60 -3.58
N ARG A 208 7.29 0.63 -3.09
CA ARG A 208 7.78 -0.70 -2.82
C ARG A 208 7.00 -1.72 -3.63
N ASP A 209 7.68 -2.64 -4.29
CA ASP A 209 7.07 -3.68 -5.11
C ASP A 209 6.07 -3.11 -6.14
N THR A 210 6.23 -1.84 -6.52
CA THR A 210 5.30 -1.11 -7.39
C THR A 210 5.53 -1.56 -8.82
N HIS A 211 4.45 -1.87 -9.54
CA HIS A 211 4.52 -2.30 -10.94
C HIS A 211 4.13 -1.17 -11.88
N LEU A 212 5.02 -0.81 -12.80
CA LEU A 212 4.75 0.22 -13.81
C LEU A 212 4.08 -0.40 -15.03
N ILE A 213 2.78 -0.13 -15.22
CA ILE A 213 2.00 -0.66 -16.34
C ILE A 213 2.40 0.00 -17.67
N SER A 214 2.75 1.29 -17.64
CA SER A 214 3.18 2.04 -18.83
C SER A 214 4.05 3.23 -18.48
N GLY A 215 4.93 3.62 -19.40
CA GLY A 215 5.96 4.63 -19.19
C GLY A 215 7.28 3.96 -18.82
N THR A 216 8.22 4.74 -18.30
CA THR A 216 9.56 4.25 -17.96
C THR A 216 9.89 4.58 -16.50
N TRP A 217 10.63 3.70 -15.83
CA TRP A 217 11.15 4.00 -14.50
C TRP A 217 12.19 5.11 -14.53
N ALA A 218 12.97 5.22 -15.63
CA ALA A 218 13.88 6.33 -15.83
C ALA A 218 13.17 7.69 -15.72
N ASP A 219 12.03 7.87 -16.40
CA ASP A 219 11.26 9.12 -16.36
C ASP A 219 10.66 9.38 -14.96
N ILE A 220 10.25 8.33 -14.23
CA ILE A 220 9.80 8.47 -12.83
C ILE A 220 10.94 8.97 -11.94
N LEU A 221 12.16 8.45 -12.11
CA LEU A 221 13.32 8.91 -11.36
C LEU A 221 13.62 10.39 -11.66
N ASP A 222 13.57 10.79 -12.93
CA ASP A 222 13.78 12.18 -13.36
C ASP A 222 12.71 13.11 -12.75
N LEU A 223 11.45 12.67 -12.77
CA LEU A 223 10.33 13.39 -12.18
C LEU A 223 10.48 13.54 -10.66
N LEU A 224 10.83 12.47 -9.96
CA LEU A 224 11.08 12.51 -8.52
C LEU A 224 12.25 13.44 -8.20
N ARG A 225 13.36 13.39 -8.94
CA ARG A 225 14.51 14.31 -8.76
C ARG A 225 14.14 15.79 -8.89
N ASN A 226 13.14 16.10 -9.72
CA ASN A 226 12.68 17.47 -9.96
C ASN A 226 11.65 17.95 -8.92
N THR A 227 10.83 17.04 -8.38
CA THR A 227 9.72 17.37 -7.47
C THR A 227 10.05 17.19 -5.98
N TYR A 228 11.14 16.50 -5.67
CA TYR A 228 11.44 16.02 -4.34
C TYR A 228 12.23 17.00 -3.45
N MET A 229 11.81 17.12 -2.19
CA MET A 229 12.52 17.83 -1.11
C MET A 229 12.67 17.01 0.18
N GLY A 230 12.44 15.70 0.14
CA GLY A 230 12.05 14.90 1.32
C GLY A 230 12.91 13.69 1.66
N CYS A 231 12.24 12.60 2.05
CA CYS A 231 12.75 11.23 2.15
C CYS A 231 12.05 10.33 1.10
N THR A 232 12.80 9.53 0.35
CA THR A 232 12.31 8.71 -0.75
C THR A 232 12.90 7.32 -0.58
N SER A 233 12.03 6.32 -0.73
CA SER A 233 12.40 4.91 -0.74
C SER A 233 11.81 4.26 -2.00
N LEU A 234 12.65 3.60 -2.78
CA LEU A 234 12.25 2.81 -3.94
C LEU A 234 12.82 1.42 -3.78
N GLU A 235 11.98 0.43 -3.53
CA GLU A 235 12.38 -0.95 -3.29
C GLU A 235 11.67 -1.88 -4.27
N TYR A 236 12.43 -2.74 -4.95
CA TYR A 236 11.91 -3.79 -5.83
C TYR A 236 10.86 -3.33 -6.88
N PRO A 237 11.09 -2.24 -7.64
CA PRO A 237 10.18 -1.88 -8.72
C PRO A 237 10.16 -2.95 -9.81
N THR A 238 9.01 -3.11 -10.47
CA THR A 238 8.80 -4.02 -11.62
C THR A 238 8.10 -3.29 -12.77
N GLY A 239 8.04 -3.90 -13.95
CA GLY A 239 7.52 -3.29 -15.16
C GLY A 239 8.57 -2.47 -15.92
N ALA A 240 8.30 -2.22 -17.20
CA ALA A 240 9.16 -1.46 -18.11
C ALA A 240 10.63 -1.95 -18.08
N GLU A 241 11.60 -1.06 -17.93
CA GLU A 241 13.03 -1.42 -17.96
C GLU A 241 13.44 -2.36 -16.80
N CYS A 242 12.69 -2.35 -15.69
CA CYS A 242 13.01 -3.15 -14.52
C CYS A 242 12.82 -4.66 -14.75
N ASP A 243 11.95 -5.05 -15.68
CA ASP A 243 11.71 -6.47 -16.01
C ASP A 243 12.88 -7.08 -16.81
N THR A 244 13.70 -6.24 -17.45
CA THR A 244 14.88 -6.67 -18.21
C THR A 244 16.18 -6.60 -17.43
N LEU A 245 16.17 -6.00 -16.22
CA LEU A 245 17.37 -5.88 -15.41
C LEU A 245 17.78 -7.23 -14.80
N SER A 246 19.09 -7.50 -14.84
CA SER A 246 19.71 -8.56 -14.04
C SER A 246 19.37 -8.37 -12.55
N ASP A 247 19.35 -9.46 -11.77
CA ASP A 247 19.11 -9.37 -10.33
C ASP A 247 20.20 -8.55 -9.62
N GLU A 248 21.45 -8.64 -10.09
CA GLU A 248 22.58 -7.84 -9.63
C GLU A 248 22.35 -6.35 -9.86
N ASP A 249 21.95 -5.94 -11.07
CA ASP A 249 21.69 -4.54 -11.38
C ASP A 249 20.48 -4.01 -10.63
N ARG A 250 19.41 -4.81 -10.52
CA ARG A 250 18.21 -4.42 -9.77
C ARG A 250 18.55 -4.15 -8.30
N LYS A 251 19.32 -5.03 -7.67
CA LYS A 251 19.81 -4.84 -6.29
C LYS A 251 20.71 -3.62 -6.19
N ARG A 252 21.65 -3.45 -7.12
CA ARG A 252 22.58 -2.31 -7.13
C ARG A 252 21.85 -0.97 -7.26
N ILE A 253 20.81 -0.91 -8.10
CA ILE A 253 20.08 0.33 -8.40
C ILE A 253 19.10 0.69 -7.30
N PHE A 254 18.32 -0.28 -6.82
CA PHE A 254 17.14 -0.03 -5.97
C PHE A 254 17.30 -0.50 -4.53
N LEU A 255 18.14 -1.49 -4.23
CA LEU A 255 18.22 -2.01 -2.87
C LEU A 255 19.10 -1.13 -1.99
N SER A 256 18.49 -0.52 -0.98
CA SER A 256 19.21 0.16 0.09
C SER A 256 19.87 -0.88 1.00
N SER A 257 21.15 -0.70 1.30
CA SER A 257 21.91 -1.63 2.12
C SER A 257 22.09 -1.09 3.54
N VAL A 258 22.16 -1.97 4.53
CA VAL A 258 22.53 -1.56 5.89
C VAL A 258 24.05 -1.58 5.97
N GLY A 259 24.66 -0.41 6.13
CA GLY A 259 26.10 -0.31 6.31
C GLY A 259 26.56 -0.91 7.63
N LEU A 260 27.88 -1.13 7.78
CA LEU A 260 28.51 -1.67 8.99
C LEU A 260 28.17 -0.86 10.26
N ASP A 261 27.83 0.42 10.12
CA ASP A 261 27.48 1.34 11.22
C ASP A 261 25.96 1.45 11.48
N HIS A 262 25.15 0.51 10.97
CA HIS A 262 23.68 0.55 11.00
C HIS A 262 23.04 1.77 10.31
N LEU A 263 23.84 2.57 9.59
CA LEU A 263 23.33 3.62 8.71
C LEU A 263 22.77 2.98 7.44
N VAL A 264 21.53 3.33 7.09
CA VAL A 264 20.91 2.94 5.82
C VAL A 264 21.64 3.65 4.69
N VAL A 265 22.38 2.88 3.89
CA VAL A 265 23.02 3.35 2.67
C VAL A 265 21.96 3.42 1.59
N ARG A 266 21.69 4.64 1.14
CA ARG A 266 20.73 4.90 0.05
C ARG A 266 21.13 4.15 -1.21
N SER A 267 20.13 3.59 -1.90
CA SER A 267 20.31 2.96 -3.22
C SER A 267 20.78 3.97 -4.28
N LEU A 268 21.28 3.52 -5.43
CA LEU A 268 21.71 4.45 -6.50
C LEU A 268 20.56 5.31 -7.00
N ALA A 269 19.35 4.75 -7.13
CA ALA A 269 18.15 5.48 -7.48
C ALA A 269 17.83 6.58 -6.46
N GLU A 270 17.88 6.27 -5.17
CA GLU A 270 17.66 7.26 -4.10
C GLU A 270 18.76 8.35 -4.08
N ARG A 271 20.02 7.98 -4.33
CA ARG A 271 21.13 8.93 -4.47
C ARG A 271 20.91 9.84 -5.68
N TYR A 272 20.41 9.31 -6.79
CA TYR A 272 20.08 10.08 -7.99
C TYR A 272 18.95 11.07 -7.69
N ILE A 273 17.84 10.63 -7.08
CA ILE A 273 16.72 11.51 -6.71
C ILE A 273 17.20 12.62 -5.76
N ALA A 274 18.08 12.29 -4.81
CA ALA A 274 18.67 13.25 -3.87
C ALA A 274 19.77 14.15 -4.49
N ARG A 275 20.01 14.07 -5.80
CA ARG A 275 21.04 14.85 -6.53
C ARG A 275 22.47 14.61 -6.05
N LEU A 276 22.73 13.46 -5.44
CA LEU A 276 24.07 13.04 -5.00
C LEU A 276 24.89 12.38 -6.11
N VAL A 277 24.21 11.94 -7.18
CA VAL A 277 24.84 11.49 -8.44
C VAL A 277 24.19 12.23 -9.61
N ALA A 278 24.94 12.48 -10.68
CA ALA A 278 24.49 13.31 -11.79
C ALA A 278 23.61 12.53 -12.79
N THR A 279 23.94 11.26 -13.01
CA THR A 279 23.38 10.45 -14.08
C THR A 279 22.27 9.53 -13.58
N ASN A 280 21.26 9.30 -14.43
CA ASN A 280 20.15 8.43 -14.11
C ASN A 280 20.62 6.98 -14.28
N PRO A 281 20.62 6.16 -13.20
CA PRO A 281 21.23 4.83 -13.22
C PRO A 281 20.54 3.85 -14.19
N LEU A 282 19.30 4.12 -14.60
CA LEU A 282 18.58 3.31 -15.59
C LEU A 282 18.92 3.71 -17.03
N ARG A 283 19.27 4.99 -17.26
CA ARG A 283 19.68 5.46 -18.59
C ARG A 283 21.13 5.09 -18.90
N ASP A 284 22.00 5.10 -17.89
CA ASP A 284 23.42 4.73 -18.06
C ASP A 284 23.57 3.27 -18.51
N LEU A 285 22.74 2.37 -18.00
CA LEU A 285 22.74 0.95 -18.39
C LEU A 285 22.27 0.71 -19.83
N ALA A 286 21.42 1.59 -20.37
CA ALA A 286 20.98 1.47 -21.75
C ALA A 286 22.10 1.84 -22.75
N GLY A 287 22.97 2.79 -22.39
CA GLY A 287 24.13 3.16 -23.20
C GLY A 287 25.16 2.05 -23.33
N ASP A 288 25.42 1.29 -22.25
CA ASP A 288 26.36 0.17 -22.26
C ASP A 288 25.87 -1.04 -23.08
N MET A 289 24.57 -1.13 -23.37
CA MET A 289 23.99 -2.20 -24.20
C MET A 289 23.94 -1.86 -25.69
N GLU A 290 23.86 -0.58 -26.08
CA GLU A 290 23.91 -0.17 -27.50
C GLU A 290 25.34 -0.21 -28.07
N ASP A 291 26.36 -0.07 -27.23
CA ASP A 291 27.78 -0.17 -27.62
C ASP A 291 28.32 -1.64 -27.68
N ALA A 292 27.45 -2.62 -27.45
CA ALA A 292 27.78 -4.05 -27.43
C ALA A 292 27.21 -4.86 -28.62
N GLU A 293 26.54 -4.20 -29.57
CA GLU A 293 26.13 -4.76 -30.89
C GLU A 293 27.10 -4.39 -32.02
#